data_AF-A0A955HBA9-F1
#
_entry.id   AF-A0A955HBA9-F1
#
_cell.length_a   1.000
_cell.length_b   1.000
_cell.length_c   1.000
_cell.angle_alpha   90.00
_cell.angle_beta   90.00
_cell.angle_gamma   90.00
#
_symmetry.space_group_name_H-M   'P 1'
#
loop_
_entity.id
_entity.type
_entity.pdbx_description
1 polymer ?
#
loop_
_entity_poly.entity_id
_entity_poly.type
_entity_poly.pdbx_seq_one_letter_code
_entity_poly.pdbx_strand_id
1 'polypeptide(L)' 'MPDIKSTVGQLGSSVTQIIHFTNGNKRTFSGIITDTIKQGEFTKMMMKDGRMLMINTANVDCIEVFNEEIDVMLTDN' A
#
# COMPACT_ATOMS: atom_id res chain seq x y z
N MET A 1 -24.44 -0.40 9.85
CA MET A 1 -23.24 0.38 9.52
C MET A 1 -22.86 0.02 8.09
N PRO A 2 -22.64 0.98 7.18
CA PRO A 2 -22.10 0.61 5.88
C PRO A 2 -20.72 0.02 6.13
N ASP A 3 -20.47 -1.14 5.55
CA ASP A 3 -19.15 -1.75 5.47
C ASP A 3 -18.22 -0.69 4.86
N ILE A 4 -17.40 -0.03 5.69
CA ILE A 4 -16.39 0.93 5.22
C ILE A 4 -15.26 0.08 4.63
N LYS A 5 -15.56 -0.58 3.51
CA LYS A 5 -14.57 -1.30 2.73
C LYS A 5 -13.58 -0.28 2.22
N SER A 6 -12.29 -0.57 2.45
CA SER A 6 -11.20 0.26 1.96
C SER A 6 -11.36 0.45 0.45
N THR A 7 -11.42 1.70 -0.02
CA THR A 7 -11.45 2.03 -1.46
C THR A 7 -10.23 1.47 -2.18
N VAL A 8 -9.12 1.26 -1.46
CA VAL A 8 -7.91 0.60 -1.95
C VAL A 8 -8.19 -0.81 -2.47
N GLY A 9 -9.12 -1.54 -1.85
CA GLY A 9 -9.50 -2.89 -2.31
C GLY A 9 -10.18 -2.90 -3.69
N GLN A 10 -10.70 -1.77 -4.17
CA GLN A 10 -11.26 -1.65 -5.52
C GLN A 10 -10.18 -1.64 -6.60
N LEU A 11 -8.92 -1.34 -6.24
CA LEU A 11 -7.79 -1.37 -7.18
C LEU A 11 -7.22 -2.78 -7.37
N GLY A 12 -7.49 -3.72 -6.45
CA GLY A 12 -6.99 -5.09 -6.52
C GLY A 12 -6.91 -5.75 -5.15
N SER A 13 -6.78 -7.07 -5.12
CA SER A 13 -6.49 -7.84 -3.89
C SER A 13 -5.07 -7.55 -3.37
N SER A 14 -4.19 -7.15 -4.28
CA SER A 14 -2.86 -6.66 -3.97
C SER A 14 -2.49 -5.45 -4.80
N VAL A 15 -1.68 -4.58 -4.23
CA VAL A 15 -1.29 -3.29 -4.82
C VAL A 15 0.19 -3.00 -4.61
N THR A 16 0.73 -2.16 -5.49
CA THR A 16 2.00 -1.47 -5.27
C THR A 16 1.72 -0.10 -4.68
N GLN A 17 2.44 0.28 -3.62
CA GLN A 17 2.37 1.63 -3.04
C GLN A 17 3.71 2.34 -3.12
N ILE A 18 3.69 3.58 -3.57
CA ILE A 18 4.82 4.51 -3.46
C ILE A 18 4.52 5.46 -2.31
N ILE A 19 5.31 5.38 -1.25
CA ILE A 19 5.11 6.14 -0.03
C ILE A 19 6.13 7.27 0.00
N HIS A 20 5.62 8.50 0.06
CA HIS A 20 6.39 9.73 0.17
C HIS A 20 6.45 10.08 1.65
N PHE A 21 7.65 9.99 2.22
CA PHE A 21 7.91 10.32 3.59
C PHE A 21 8.33 11.79 3.72
N THR A 22 8.03 12.35 4.88
CA THR A 22 8.52 13.65 5.29
C THR A 22 10.05 13.71 5.12
N ASN A 23 10.55 14.84 4.61
CA ASN A 23 11.94 15.05 4.15
C ASN A 23 12.28 14.50 2.75
N GLY A 24 11.27 14.16 1.94
CA GLY A 24 11.45 13.84 0.52
C GLY A 24 11.95 12.43 0.23
N ASN A 25 12.02 11.56 1.24
CA ASN A 25 12.34 10.15 1.05
C ASN A 25 11.16 9.44 0.39
N LYS A 26 11.44 8.57 -0.60
CA LYS A 26 10.42 7.74 -1.24
C LYS A 26 10.79 6.26 -1.16
N ARG A 27 9.79 5.41 -0.97
CA ARG A 27 9.96 3.95 -1.02
C ARG A 27 8.78 3.32 -1.75
N THR A 28 9.08 2.34 -2.59
CA THR A 28 8.09 1.54 -3.30
C THR A 28 7.97 0.18 -2.62
N PHE A 29 6.73 -0.24 -2.37
CA PHE A 29 6.42 -1.54 -1.79
C PHE A 29 5.35 -2.21 -2.65
N SER A 30 5.72 -3.29 -3.33
CA SER A 30 4.86 -4.14 -4.15
C SER A 30 4.34 -5.35 -3.35
N GLY A 31 3.20 -5.89 -3.72
CA GLY A 31 2.63 -7.07 -3.05
C GLY A 31 1.97 -6.78 -1.70
N ILE A 32 1.45 -5.57 -1.49
CA ILE A 32 0.67 -5.21 -0.30
C ILE A 32 -0.75 -5.78 -0.43
N ILE A 33 -1.21 -6.54 0.57
CA ILE A 33 -2.55 -7.13 0.59
C ILE A 33 -3.55 -6.08 1.08
N THR A 34 -4.49 -5.67 0.23
CA THR A 34 -5.32 -4.47 0.43
C THR A 34 -6.24 -4.56 1.64
N ASP A 35 -6.86 -5.72 1.88
CA ASP A 35 -7.77 -5.95 3.01
C ASP A 35 -7.06 -5.97 4.38
N THR A 36 -5.73 -6.02 4.39
CA THR A 36 -4.93 -6.04 5.63
C THR A 36 -4.47 -4.66 6.08
N ILE A 37 -4.67 -3.64 5.24
CA ILE A 37 -4.26 -2.27 5.52
C ILE A 37 -5.10 -1.74 6.68
N LYS A 38 -4.44 -1.40 7.78
CA LYS A 38 -5.07 -0.81 8.97
C LYS A 38 -4.31 0.44 9.37
N GLN A 39 -5.03 1.54 9.49
CA GLN A 39 -4.49 2.82 9.93
C GLN A 39 -4.51 2.93 11.46
N GLY A 40 -3.55 3.68 12.00
CA GLY A 40 -3.35 3.96 13.41
C GLY A 40 -2.12 4.86 13.57
N GLU A 41 -1.51 4.90 14.76
CA GLU A 41 -0.19 5.55 14.94
C GLU A 41 0.84 4.98 13.96
N PHE A 42 0.79 3.65 13.77
CA PHE A 42 1.43 2.96 12.66
C PHE A 42 0.38 2.44 11.69
N THR A 43 0.51 2.83 10.42
CA THR A 43 -0.21 2.18 9.34
C THR A 43 0.48 0.85 9.05
N LYS A 44 -0.29 -0.24 9.15
CA LYS A 44 0.23 -1.62 9.03
C LYS A 44 -0.49 -2.38 7.93
N MET A 45 0.26 -3.24 7.26
CA MET A 45 -0.24 -4.05 6.15
C MET A 45 0.59 -5.33 6.02
N MET A 46 -0.05 -6.41 5.57
CA MET A 46 0.63 -7.66 5.25
C MET A 46 1.09 -7.65 3.81
N MET A 47 2.24 -8.28 3.59
CA MET A 47 2.83 -8.46 2.28
C MET A 47 2.68 -9.91 1.81
N LYS A 48 2.64 -10.13 0.50
CA LYS A 48 2.57 -11.46 -0.13
C LYS A 48 3.71 -12.40 0.32
N ASP A 49 4.87 -11.84 0.67
CA ASP A 49 6.03 -12.58 1.16
C ASP A 49 5.95 -12.97 2.65
N GLY A 50 4.82 -12.67 3.32
CA GLY A 50 4.58 -12.99 4.73
C GLY A 50 5.08 -11.95 5.73
N ARG A 51 5.79 -10.89 5.28
CA ARG A 51 6.19 -9.80 6.18
C ARG A 51 5.02 -8.88 6.51
N MET A 52 5.06 -8.29 7.71
CA MET A 52 4.21 -7.16 8.08
C MET A 52 5.00 -5.87 7.89
N LEU A 53 4.52 -5.01 7.00
CA LEU A 53 5.05 -3.65 6.84
C LEU A 53 4.32 -2.73 7.81
N MET A 54 5.09 -1.99 8.61
CA MET A 54 4.58 -1.00 9.56
C MET A 54 5.27 0.33 9.30
N ILE A 55 4.47 1.37 9.09
CA ILE A 55 4.93 2.71 8.75
C ILE A 55 4.39 3.69 9.78
N ASN A 56 5.24 4.54 10.31
CA ASN A 56 4.81 5.63 11.19
C ASN A 56 3.97 6.61 10.36
N THR A 57 2.67 6.70 10.67
CA THR A 57 1.71 7.51 9.93
C THR A 57 2.05 9.00 9.97
N ALA A 58 2.69 9.48 11.04
CA ALA A 58 3.05 10.89 11.20
C ALA A 58 4.16 11.35 10.24
N ASN A 59 4.90 10.41 9.63
CA ASN A 59 6.02 10.70 8.74
C ASN A 59 5.67 10.50 7.26
N VAL A 60 4.38 10.37 6.91
CA VAL A 60 3.93 10.13 5.54
C VAL A 60 3.20 11.36 5.02
N ASP A 61 3.73 11.92 3.93
CA ASP A 61 3.15 13.09 3.27
C ASP A 61 2.10 12.67 2.23
N CYS A 62 2.36 11.59 1.49
CA CYS A 62 1.50 11.09 0.41
C CYS A 62 1.74 9.60 0.15
N ILE A 63 0.70 8.91 -0.33
CA ILE A 63 0.78 7.52 -0.81
C ILE A 63 0.12 7.45 -2.18
N GLU A 64 0.88 7.03 -3.18
CA GLU A 64 0.35 6.63 -4.49
C GLU A 64 0.09 5.13 -4.48
N VAL A 65 -1.06 4.70 -5.02
CA VAL A 65 -1.48 3.30 -5.05
C VAL A 65 -1.74 2.87 -6.48
N PHE A 66 -1.12 1.78 -6.90
CA PHE A 66 -1.23 1.21 -8.23
C PHE A 66 -1.76 -0.22 -8.14
N ASN A 67 -2.60 -0.60 -9.11
CA ASN A 67 -2.97 -2.00 -9.30
C ASN A 67 -1.70 -2.78 -9.72
N GLU A 68 -1.33 -3.79 -8.94
CA GLU A 68 -0.13 -4.58 -9.16
C GLU A 68 -0.22 -5.43 -10.44
N GLU A 69 -1.42 -5.86 -10.86
CA GLU A 69 -1.59 -6.58 -12.14
C GLU A 69 -1.21 -5.69 -13.33
N ILE A 70 -1.51 -4.38 -13.26
CA ILE A 70 -1.14 -3.44 -14.32
C ILE A 70 0.38 -3.17 -14.28
N ASP A 71 0.96 -3.07 -13.08
CA ASP A 71 2.40 -2.85 -12.87
C ASP A 71 3.23 -3.97 -13.51
N VAL A 72 2.87 -5.24 -13.27
CA VAL A 72 3.55 -6.41 -13.85
C VAL A 72 3.49 -6.41 -15.39
N MET A 73 2.35 -6.03 -15.98
CA MET A 73 2.19 -5.97 -17.44
C MET A 73 3.06 -4.90 -18.10
N LEU A 74 3.47 -3.86 -17.37
CA LEU A 74 4.38 -2.82 -17.85
C LEU A 74 5.86 -3.25 -17.78
N THR A 75 6.20 -4.22 -16.93
CA THR A 75 7.58 -4.72 -16.79
C THR A 75 7.92 -5.87 -17.74
N ASP A 76 6.90 -6.53 -18.30
CA ASP A 76 7.05 -7.68 -19.20
C ASP A 76 7.12 -7.31 -20.71
N ASN A 77 7.23 -6.02 -21.03
CA ASN A 77 7.46 -5.48 -22.40
C ASN A 77 8.84 -4.81 -22.51
#